data_AF-A0A381YSV8-F1
#
_entry.id   AF-A0A381YSV8-F1
#
_cell.length_a   1.000
_cell.length_b   1.000
_cell.length_c   1.000
_cell.angle_alpha   90.00
_cell.angle_beta   90.00
_cell.angle_gamma   90.00
#
_symmetry.space_group_name_H-M   'P 1'
#
loop_
_entity.id
_entity.type
_entity.pdbx_description
1 polymer ?
#
loop_
_entity_poly.entity_id
_entity_poly.type
_entity_poly.pdbx_seq_one_letter_code
_entity_poly.pdbx_strand_id
1 'polypeptide(L)'
;VKEIATHAMILSIVVGVIVITLGLSSIDMVFGLLGANEETMPYVREYMEVYYWGGLFMAVPMIGNSVMRAAGDAKTPSILMASSAVINAVLDPILIFGWFGLPAMGVKGAALASVLSNVVFLIAALCILIFRDNLIQFANHSLKSIIESWKKILHVGLPAIASNLIAPLSTALVTALISSYGQAAVAAYGLAGRLEAFIIVILMALGGAMSPYVGQNFGAKRFDRLEQGFTFSMRFVLLYSLFCIVFLYLTAEFFLGFFTSDPEVIKIAKIQLLYCPWGYGFLGVAAICNGSFNAFGKPLPAMTISIARTLIVYVPMAYWFASLIGIRGVFVAQVAANILAGIVGIIWYKLLFKQLSNQNIV
;
A
#
# COMPACT_ATOMS: atom_id res chain seq x y z
N VAL A 1 -9.57 27.57 0.64
CA VAL A 1 -9.65 26.14 1.03
C VAL A 1 -10.90 25.48 0.43
N LYS A 2 -12.11 25.99 0.72
CA LYS A 2 -13.36 25.40 0.19
C LYS A 2 -13.41 25.24 -1.32
N GLU A 3 -13.04 26.30 -2.04
CA GLU A 3 -12.95 26.30 -3.51
C GLU A 3 -12.00 25.22 -4.05
N ILE A 4 -10.78 25.11 -3.48
CA ILE A 4 -9.80 24.10 -3.87
C ILE A 4 -10.32 22.68 -3.57
N ALA A 5 -11.01 22.49 -2.44
CA ALA A 5 -11.62 21.20 -2.09
C ALA A 5 -12.70 20.80 -3.10
N THR A 6 -13.61 21.72 -3.47
CA THR A 6 -14.59 21.49 -4.54
C THR A 6 -13.90 21.17 -5.86
N HIS A 7 -12.91 21.98 -6.27
CA HIS A 7 -12.19 21.76 -7.53
C HIS A 7 -11.44 20.42 -7.56
N ALA A 8 -10.90 19.96 -6.42
CA ALA A 8 -10.28 18.66 -6.28
C ALA A 8 -11.29 17.51 -6.43
N MET A 9 -12.48 17.64 -5.85
CA MET A 9 -13.56 16.65 -6.04
C MET A 9 -14.01 16.57 -7.50
N ILE A 10 -14.19 17.71 -8.17
CA ILE A 10 -14.53 17.73 -9.61
C ILE A 10 -13.41 17.08 -10.43
N LEU A 11 -12.14 17.43 -10.16
CA LEU A 11 -10.99 16.80 -10.84
C LEU A 11 -11.00 15.28 -10.65
N SER A 12 -11.33 14.80 -9.45
CA SER A 12 -11.37 13.37 -9.13
C SER A 12 -12.46 12.61 -9.88
N ILE A 13 -13.59 13.26 -10.16
CA ILE A 13 -14.65 12.68 -10.99
C ILE A 13 -14.15 12.57 -12.43
N VAL A 14 -13.55 13.63 -12.97
CA VAL A 14 -13.01 13.65 -14.34
C VAL A 14 -11.91 12.60 -14.51
N VAL A 15 -10.91 12.60 -13.63
CA VAL A 15 -9.83 11.60 -13.63
C VAL A 15 -10.38 10.20 -13.36
N GLY A 16 -11.35 10.07 -12.46
CA GLY A 16 -12.03 8.81 -12.15
C GLY A 16 -12.70 8.22 -13.37
N VAL A 17 -13.48 9.00 -14.13
CA VAL A 17 -14.10 8.54 -15.39
C VAL A 17 -13.05 8.08 -16.39
N ILE A 18 -11.94 8.82 -16.54
CA ILE A 18 -10.84 8.42 -17.43
C ILE A 18 -10.24 7.08 -16.98
N VAL A 19 -9.94 6.92 -15.69
CA VAL A 19 -9.36 5.70 -15.12
C VAL A 19 -10.32 4.52 -15.25
N ILE A 20 -11.61 4.71 -15.02
CA ILE A 20 -12.64 3.67 -15.18
C ILE A 20 -12.73 3.24 -16.64
N THR A 21 -12.77 4.20 -17.57
CA THR A 21 -12.86 3.91 -19.01
C THR A 21 -11.64 3.13 -19.50
N LEU A 22 -10.43 3.58 -19.14
CA LEU A 22 -9.19 2.88 -19.47
C LEU A 22 -9.10 1.52 -18.76
N GLY A 23 -9.55 1.45 -17.51
CA GLY A 23 -9.54 0.23 -16.71
C GLY A 23 -10.44 -0.86 -17.31
N LEU A 24 -11.68 -0.52 -17.64
CA LEU A 24 -12.65 -1.42 -18.26
C LEU A 24 -12.19 -1.90 -19.64
N SER A 25 -11.64 -1.00 -20.47
CA SER A 25 -11.18 -1.37 -21.82
C SER A 25 -9.88 -2.19 -21.81
N SER A 26 -9.14 -2.18 -20.70
CA SER A 26 -7.84 -2.86 -20.59
C SER A 26 -7.86 -4.12 -19.71
N ILE A 27 -9.02 -4.58 -19.21
CA ILE A 27 -9.11 -5.76 -18.33
C ILE A 27 -8.37 -6.95 -18.94
N ASP A 28 -8.74 -7.38 -20.15
CA ASP A 28 -8.16 -8.58 -20.76
C ASP A 28 -6.66 -8.43 -21.01
N MET A 29 -6.24 -7.26 -21.48
CA MET A 29 -4.84 -6.98 -21.78
C MET A 29 -4.00 -6.99 -20.50
N VAL A 30 -4.41 -6.21 -19.49
CA VAL A 30 -3.64 -6.04 -18.25
C VAL A 30 -3.62 -7.35 -17.47
N PHE A 31 -4.78 -7.97 -17.25
CA PHE A 31 -4.83 -9.21 -16.47
C PHE A 31 -4.27 -10.41 -17.23
N GLY A 32 -4.35 -10.43 -18.56
CA GLY A 32 -3.66 -11.42 -19.39
C GLY A 32 -2.14 -11.32 -19.24
N LEU A 33 -1.58 -10.09 -19.21
CA LEU A 33 -0.17 -9.87 -18.92
C LEU A 33 0.22 -10.25 -17.48
N LEU A 34 -0.72 -10.18 -16.54
CA LEU A 34 -0.53 -10.67 -15.17
C LEU A 34 -0.70 -12.19 -15.04
N GLY A 35 -1.11 -12.88 -16.11
CA GLY A 35 -1.22 -14.33 -16.19
C GLY A 35 -2.60 -14.91 -15.96
N ALA A 36 -3.67 -14.12 -16.08
CA ALA A 36 -5.03 -14.66 -16.15
C ALA A 36 -5.20 -15.46 -17.46
N ASN A 37 -5.59 -16.73 -17.32
CA ASN A 37 -5.86 -17.66 -18.42
C ASN A 37 -7.37 -17.78 -18.71
N GLU A 38 -7.77 -18.64 -19.64
CA GLU A 38 -9.18 -18.83 -20.01
C GLU A 38 -10.08 -19.25 -18.83
N GLU A 39 -9.53 -19.94 -17.83
CA GLU A 39 -10.27 -20.38 -16.64
C GLU A 39 -10.44 -19.26 -15.61
N THR A 40 -9.44 -18.38 -15.47
CA THR A 40 -9.42 -17.33 -14.43
C THR A 40 -9.92 -15.98 -14.92
N MET A 41 -9.77 -15.68 -16.21
CA MET A 41 -10.22 -14.42 -16.81
C MET A 41 -11.71 -14.13 -16.60
N PRO A 42 -12.64 -15.11 -16.67
CA PRO A 42 -14.04 -14.85 -16.36
C PRO A 42 -14.25 -14.30 -14.94
N TYR A 43 -13.59 -14.89 -13.92
CA TYR A 43 -13.65 -14.40 -12.55
C TYR A 43 -13.03 -13.01 -12.38
N VAL A 44 -11.94 -12.73 -13.12
CA VAL A 44 -11.32 -11.41 -13.16
C VAL A 44 -12.31 -10.37 -13.70
N ARG A 45 -12.99 -10.65 -14.82
CA ARG A 45 -14.00 -9.74 -15.40
C ARG A 45 -15.15 -9.50 -14.44
N GLU A 46 -15.72 -10.58 -13.89
CA GLU A 46 -16.82 -10.50 -12.93
C GLU A 46 -16.49 -9.61 -11.71
N TYR A 47 -15.26 -9.68 -11.21
CA TYR A 47 -14.79 -8.82 -10.12
C TYR A 47 -14.51 -7.39 -10.60
N MET A 48 -13.67 -7.25 -11.62
CA MET A 48 -13.07 -5.99 -12.02
C MET A 48 -14.05 -5.05 -12.69
N GLU A 49 -15.02 -5.55 -13.45
CA GLU A 49 -16.06 -4.70 -14.04
C GLU A 49 -16.85 -3.96 -12.95
N VAL A 50 -17.30 -4.69 -11.93
CA VAL A 50 -18.01 -4.10 -10.78
C VAL A 50 -17.09 -3.16 -10.02
N TYR A 51 -15.85 -3.59 -9.76
CA TYR A 51 -14.88 -2.81 -8.99
C TYR A 51 -14.50 -1.49 -9.68
N TYR A 52 -14.30 -1.49 -11.00
CA TYR A 52 -14.00 -0.28 -11.77
C TYR A 52 -15.15 0.72 -11.70
N TRP A 53 -16.40 0.30 -11.96
CA TRP A 53 -17.55 1.18 -11.76
C TRP A 53 -17.63 1.74 -10.34
N GLY A 54 -17.22 0.94 -9.35
CA GLY A 54 -17.11 1.34 -7.96
C GLY A 54 -16.03 2.39 -7.65
N GLY A 55 -15.02 2.54 -8.50
CA GLY A 55 -13.85 3.38 -8.25
C GLY A 55 -14.18 4.86 -8.04
N LEU A 56 -15.25 5.35 -8.68
CA LEU A 56 -15.73 6.72 -8.50
C LEU A 56 -16.18 6.99 -7.05
N PHE A 57 -16.83 6.00 -6.42
CA PHE A 57 -17.30 6.10 -5.05
C PHE A 57 -16.18 6.02 -4.04
N MET A 58 -14.99 5.56 -4.43
CA MET A 58 -13.79 5.55 -3.58
C MET A 58 -13.01 6.87 -3.68
N ALA A 59 -12.87 7.45 -4.88
CA ALA A 59 -12.02 8.61 -5.11
C ALA A 59 -12.45 9.86 -4.32
N VAL A 60 -13.74 10.18 -4.34
CA VAL A 60 -14.30 11.37 -3.67
C VAL A 60 -14.14 11.32 -2.14
N PRO A 61 -14.48 10.24 -1.41
CA PRO A 61 -14.27 10.19 0.03
C PRO A 61 -12.79 10.15 0.41
N MET A 62 -11.88 9.63 -0.43
CA MET A 62 -10.43 9.73 -0.17
C MET A 62 -9.94 11.18 -0.19
N ILE A 63 -10.49 12.03 -1.07
CA ILE A 63 -10.21 13.47 -1.07
C ILE A 63 -10.81 14.11 0.16
N GLY A 64 -12.07 13.80 0.48
CA GLY A 64 -12.73 14.26 1.69
C GLY A 64 -11.93 13.94 2.95
N ASN A 65 -11.41 12.72 3.03
CA ASN A 65 -10.51 12.26 4.07
C ASN A 65 -9.23 13.11 4.16
N SER A 66 -8.56 13.33 3.02
CA SER A 66 -7.36 14.17 2.96
C SER A 66 -7.64 15.61 3.39
N VAL A 67 -8.80 16.16 3.00
CA VAL A 67 -9.26 17.51 3.38
C VAL A 67 -9.55 17.62 4.87
N MET A 68 -10.27 16.66 5.46
CA MET A 68 -10.54 16.61 6.91
C MET A 68 -9.23 16.52 7.72
N ARG A 69 -8.29 15.67 7.29
CA ARG A 69 -6.97 15.56 7.93
C ARG A 69 -6.15 16.85 7.81
N ALA A 70 -6.18 17.50 6.64
CA ALA A 70 -5.53 18.80 6.44
C ALA A 70 -6.15 19.92 7.29
N ALA A 71 -7.44 19.81 7.65
CA ALA A 71 -8.12 20.71 8.57
C ALA A 71 -7.91 20.36 10.06
N GLY A 72 -7.14 19.31 10.37
CA GLY A 72 -6.81 18.89 11.75
C GLY A 72 -7.70 17.78 12.33
N ASP A 73 -8.68 17.25 11.58
CA ASP A 73 -9.52 16.15 12.04
C ASP A 73 -9.02 14.81 11.49
N ALA A 74 -8.19 14.13 12.28
CA ALA A 74 -7.74 12.77 11.97
C ALA A 74 -8.68 11.68 12.50
N LYS A 75 -9.53 11.99 13.49
CA LYS A 75 -10.37 11.00 14.17
C LYS A 75 -11.56 10.61 13.32
N THR A 76 -12.27 11.60 12.79
CA THR A 76 -13.49 11.37 11.99
C THR A 76 -13.21 10.50 10.76
N PRO A 77 -12.20 10.78 9.92
CA PRO A 77 -11.93 9.93 8.76
C PRO A 77 -11.51 8.51 9.15
N SER A 78 -10.83 8.34 10.29
CA SER A 78 -10.42 7.03 10.79
C SER A 78 -11.63 6.19 11.23
N ILE A 79 -12.61 6.80 11.91
CA ILE A 79 -13.87 6.15 12.27
C ILE A 79 -14.65 5.74 11.03
N LEU A 80 -14.75 6.64 10.04
CA LEU A 80 -15.46 6.34 8.79
C LEU A 80 -14.81 5.19 7.99
N MET A 81 -13.48 5.15 7.95
CA MET A 81 -12.75 4.04 7.34
C MET A 81 -13.00 2.73 8.09
N ALA A 82 -12.97 2.74 9.43
CA ALA A 82 -13.26 1.56 10.23
C ALA A 82 -14.71 1.08 10.03
N SER A 83 -15.69 1.99 9.99
CA SER A 83 -17.09 1.62 9.72
C SER A 83 -17.27 1.04 8.31
N SER A 84 -16.59 1.59 7.30
CA SER A 84 -16.62 1.05 5.94
C SER A 84 -16.08 -0.38 5.89
N ALA A 85 -14.96 -0.64 6.57
CA ALA A 85 -14.39 -1.99 6.68
C ALA A 85 -15.34 -2.98 7.39
N VAL A 86 -16.02 -2.54 8.46
CA VAL A 86 -17.02 -3.38 9.15
C VAL A 86 -18.22 -3.67 8.25
N ILE A 87 -18.74 -2.67 7.54
CA ILE A 87 -19.84 -2.87 6.59
C ILE A 87 -19.43 -3.86 5.50
N ASN A 88 -18.22 -3.72 4.95
CA ASN A 88 -17.69 -4.63 3.94
C ASN A 88 -17.61 -6.06 4.47
N ALA A 89 -17.04 -6.25 5.66
CA ALA A 89 -16.94 -7.57 6.30
C ALA A 89 -18.30 -8.23 6.57
N VAL A 90 -19.36 -7.45 6.83
CA VAL A 90 -20.72 -7.96 6.98
C VAL A 90 -21.37 -8.28 5.64
N LEU A 91 -21.18 -7.43 4.63
CA LEU A 91 -21.76 -7.62 3.29
C LEU A 91 -21.11 -8.76 2.52
N ASP A 92 -19.83 -9.06 2.77
CA ASP A 92 -19.09 -10.12 2.08
C ASP A 92 -19.78 -11.49 2.19
N PRO A 93 -20.03 -12.08 3.37
CA PRO A 93 -20.73 -13.37 3.45
C PRO A 93 -22.14 -13.34 2.83
N ILE A 94 -22.83 -12.20 2.95
CA ILE A 94 -24.19 -12.04 2.43
C ILE A 94 -24.20 -12.14 0.91
N LEU A 95 -23.30 -11.43 0.22
CA LEU A 95 -23.26 -11.36 -1.23
C LEU A 95 -22.46 -12.49 -1.87
N ILE A 96 -21.41 -12.98 -1.21
CA ILE A 96 -20.58 -14.09 -1.71
C ILE A 96 -21.38 -15.39 -1.62
N PHE A 97 -21.94 -15.72 -0.45
CA PHE A 97 -22.60 -17.00 -0.19
C PHE A 97 -24.12 -16.96 -0.37
N GLY A 98 -24.71 -15.78 -0.60
CA GLY A 98 -26.16 -15.67 -0.78
C GLY A 98 -26.94 -15.88 0.53
N TRP A 99 -26.44 -15.38 1.65
CA TRP A 99 -27.20 -15.46 2.92
C TRP A 99 -28.50 -14.66 2.82
N PHE A 100 -29.47 -15.01 3.68
CA PHE A 100 -30.80 -14.38 3.74
C PHE A 100 -31.64 -14.52 2.45
N GLY A 101 -31.41 -15.59 1.68
CA GLY A 101 -32.20 -15.90 0.47
C GLY A 101 -31.75 -15.14 -0.78
N LEU A 102 -30.62 -14.43 -0.72
CA LEU A 102 -29.97 -13.82 -1.88
C LEU A 102 -29.27 -14.89 -2.74
N PRO A 103 -29.10 -14.66 -4.05
CA PRO A 103 -28.29 -15.54 -4.89
C PRO A 103 -26.81 -15.48 -4.45
N ALA A 104 -26.11 -16.61 -4.47
CA ALA A 104 -24.67 -16.65 -4.25
C ALA A 104 -23.95 -16.03 -5.45
N MET A 105 -23.40 -14.82 -5.29
CA MET A 105 -22.75 -14.08 -6.37
C MET A 105 -21.24 -14.34 -6.46
N GLY A 106 -20.68 -15.13 -5.54
CA GLY A 106 -19.25 -15.49 -5.55
C GLY A 106 -18.34 -14.27 -5.58
N VAL A 107 -17.36 -14.27 -6.50
CA VAL A 107 -16.34 -13.21 -6.63
C VAL A 107 -16.97 -11.86 -7.00
N LYS A 108 -18.01 -11.84 -7.84
CA LYS A 108 -18.79 -10.63 -8.15
C LYS A 108 -19.44 -10.03 -6.89
N GLY A 109 -19.90 -10.88 -5.97
CA GLY A 109 -20.46 -10.49 -4.68
C GLY A 109 -19.45 -9.74 -3.80
N ALA A 110 -18.21 -10.22 -3.75
CA ALA A 110 -17.11 -9.56 -3.02
C ALA A 110 -16.79 -8.15 -3.58
N ALA A 111 -16.76 -8.01 -4.91
CA ALA A 111 -16.60 -6.70 -5.54
C ALA A 111 -17.77 -5.77 -5.17
N LEU A 112 -19.00 -6.25 -5.27
CA LEU A 112 -20.20 -5.46 -4.96
C LEU A 112 -20.25 -5.04 -3.49
N ALA A 113 -19.90 -5.92 -2.55
CA ALA A 113 -19.78 -5.60 -1.12
C ALA A 113 -18.81 -4.44 -0.88
N SER A 114 -17.67 -4.45 -1.59
CA SER A 114 -16.66 -3.39 -1.51
C SER A 114 -17.21 -2.06 -2.04
N VAL A 115 -17.89 -2.09 -3.19
CA VAL A 115 -18.51 -0.90 -3.78
C VAL A 115 -19.59 -0.31 -2.87
N LEU A 116 -20.49 -1.13 -2.34
CA LEU A 116 -21.56 -0.67 -1.44
C LEU A 116 -20.99 -0.05 -0.16
N SER A 117 -19.92 -0.63 0.39
CA SER A 117 -19.24 -0.07 1.57
C SER A 117 -18.61 1.28 1.27
N ASN A 118 -17.98 1.42 0.09
CA ASN A 118 -17.46 2.71 -0.38
C ASN A 118 -18.57 3.73 -0.64
N VAL A 119 -19.76 3.32 -1.09
CA VAL A 119 -20.92 4.22 -1.24
C VAL A 119 -21.38 4.74 0.12
N VAL A 120 -21.47 3.87 1.14
CA VAL A 120 -21.82 4.33 2.51
C VAL A 120 -20.75 5.29 3.03
N PHE A 121 -19.46 5.00 2.79
CA PHE A 121 -18.37 5.89 3.16
C PHE A 121 -18.43 7.24 2.44
N LEU A 122 -18.73 7.24 1.13
CA LEU A 122 -18.93 8.44 0.33
C LEU A 122 -20.03 9.32 0.92
N ILE A 123 -21.21 8.74 1.17
CA ILE A 123 -22.36 9.47 1.71
C ILE A 123 -22.00 10.09 3.05
N ALA A 124 -21.43 9.31 3.97
CA ALA A 124 -21.04 9.79 5.29
C ALA A 124 -19.97 10.91 5.22
N ALA A 125 -18.95 10.75 4.36
CA ALA A 125 -17.91 11.75 4.15
C ALA A 125 -18.48 13.05 3.58
N LEU A 126 -19.39 12.96 2.58
CA LEU A 126 -20.05 14.14 2.00
C LEU A 126 -20.94 14.84 3.02
N CYS A 127 -21.72 14.12 3.82
CA CYS A 127 -22.54 14.72 4.88
C CYS A 127 -21.69 15.53 5.86
N ILE A 128 -20.53 15.00 6.26
CA ILE A 128 -19.61 15.71 7.17
C ILE A 128 -19.01 16.95 6.49
N LEU A 129 -18.49 16.81 5.27
CA LEU A 129 -17.85 17.93 4.56
C LEU A 129 -18.82 19.06 4.23
N ILE A 130 -20.09 18.74 3.94
CA ILE A 130 -21.12 19.70 3.59
C ILE A 130 -21.71 20.35 4.84
N PHE A 131 -22.22 19.54 5.77
CA PHE A 131 -23.06 20.05 6.86
C PHE A 131 -22.27 20.38 8.13
N ARG A 132 -21.25 19.59 8.47
CA ARG A 132 -20.47 19.79 9.70
C ARG A 132 -19.32 20.76 9.46
N ASP A 133 -18.49 20.49 8.47
CA ASP A 133 -17.24 21.24 8.28
C ASP A 133 -17.41 22.41 7.31
N ASN A 134 -18.49 22.42 6.51
CA ASN A 134 -18.80 23.44 5.52
C ASN A 134 -17.59 23.69 4.60
N LEU A 135 -16.94 22.63 4.14
CA LEU A 135 -15.72 22.67 3.32
C LEU A 135 -15.99 22.60 1.82
N ILE A 136 -17.25 22.40 1.42
CA ILE A 136 -17.67 22.38 0.01
C ILE A 136 -18.32 23.73 -0.33
N GLN A 137 -17.78 24.39 -1.35
CA GLN A 137 -18.42 25.54 -1.97
C GLN A 137 -19.22 25.05 -3.20
N PHE A 138 -20.48 25.47 -3.31
CA PHE A 138 -21.39 25.03 -4.38
C PHE A 138 -21.58 26.07 -5.50
N ALA A 139 -21.24 27.33 -5.25
CA ALA A 139 -21.49 28.46 -6.15
C ALA A 139 -20.21 29.26 -6.44
N ASN A 140 -20.24 30.05 -7.53
CA ASN A 140 -19.16 30.94 -7.97
C ASN A 140 -17.89 30.23 -8.49
N HIS A 141 -18.06 29.14 -9.24
CA HIS A 141 -16.96 28.47 -9.93
C HIS A 141 -16.89 28.95 -11.39
N SER A 142 -15.82 29.67 -11.74
CA SER A 142 -15.51 29.95 -13.15
C SER A 142 -14.60 28.87 -13.73
N LEU A 143 -14.72 28.58 -15.02
CA LEU A 143 -13.86 27.60 -15.69
C LEU A 143 -12.37 27.95 -15.54
N LYS A 144 -12.04 29.24 -15.57
CA LYS A 144 -10.68 29.74 -15.33
C LYS A 144 -10.17 29.36 -13.93
N SER A 145 -10.98 29.58 -12.88
CA SER A 145 -10.59 29.25 -11.50
C SER A 145 -10.41 27.74 -11.29
N ILE A 146 -11.28 26.93 -11.91
CA ILE A 146 -11.18 25.46 -11.88
C ILE A 146 -9.84 25.02 -12.48
N ILE A 147 -9.51 25.50 -13.69
CA ILE A 147 -8.27 25.14 -14.39
C ILE A 147 -7.04 25.60 -13.60
N GLU A 148 -7.04 26.81 -13.04
CA GLU A 148 -5.94 27.30 -12.20
C GLU A 148 -5.74 26.44 -10.96
N SER A 149 -6.82 25.99 -10.33
CA SER A 149 -6.78 25.08 -9.19
C SER A 149 -6.26 23.70 -9.60
N TRP A 150 -6.72 23.15 -10.72
CA TRP A 150 -6.24 21.86 -11.24
C TRP A 150 -4.76 21.89 -11.57
N LYS A 151 -4.24 22.97 -12.15
CA LYS A 151 -2.80 23.12 -12.39
C LYS A 151 -2.00 23.03 -11.09
N LYS A 152 -2.46 23.71 -10.02
CA LYS A 152 -1.83 23.65 -8.70
C LYS A 152 -1.91 22.24 -8.09
N ILE A 153 -3.08 21.61 -8.18
CA ILE A 153 -3.29 20.25 -7.67
C ILE A 153 -2.40 19.25 -8.42
N LEU A 154 -2.39 19.28 -9.75
CA LEU A 154 -1.61 18.34 -10.58
C LEU A 154 -0.10 18.55 -10.46
N HIS A 155 0.36 19.79 -10.22
CA HIS A 155 1.77 20.06 -9.98
C HIS A 155 2.32 19.29 -8.77
N VAL A 156 1.51 19.15 -7.71
CA VAL A 156 1.86 18.36 -6.52
C VAL A 156 1.43 16.90 -6.65
N GLY A 157 0.29 16.67 -7.30
CA GLY A 157 -0.34 15.36 -7.43
C GLY A 157 0.41 14.41 -8.36
N LEU A 158 0.92 14.88 -9.50
CA LEU A 158 1.60 14.01 -10.48
C LEU A 158 2.86 13.35 -9.92
N PRO A 159 3.79 14.07 -9.24
CA PRO A 159 4.94 13.42 -8.60
C PRO A 159 4.54 12.42 -7.51
N ALA A 160 3.48 12.74 -6.74
CA ALA A 160 2.96 11.85 -5.72
C ALA A 160 2.34 10.58 -6.33
N ILE A 161 1.58 10.70 -7.41
CA ILE A 161 1.01 9.57 -8.15
C ILE A 161 2.13 8.70 -8.71
N ALA A 162 3.12 9.29 -9.38
CA ALA A 162 4.27 8.54 -9.91
C ALA A 162 4.99 7.75 -8.81
N SER A 163 5.20 8.37 -7.64
CA SER A 163 5.82 7.71 -6.49
C SER A 163 4.97 6.57 -5.92
N ASN A 164 3.64 6.74 -5.86
CA ASN A 164 2.72 5.72 -5.37
C ASN A 164 2.50 4.57 -6.36
N LEU A 165 2.72 4.78 -7.67
CA LEU A 165 2.61 3.74 -8.69
C LEU A 165 3.79 2.75 -8.70
N ILE A 166 4.91 3.10 -8.08
CA ILE A 166 6.15 2.31 -8.12
C ILE A 166 6.00 0.96 -7.43
N ALA A 167 5.32 0.90 -6.28
CA ALA A 167 5.10 -0.36 -5.57
C ALA A 167 4.09 -1.27 -6.30
N PRO A 168 2.89 -0.80 -6.70
CA PRO A 168 1.96 -1.60 -7.50
C PRO A 168 2.57 -2.08 -8.83
N LEU A 169 3.37 -1.25 -9.51
CA LEU A 169 4.04 -1.64 -10.75
C LEU A 169 5.08 -2.75 -10.51
N SER A 170 5.88 -2.65 -9.44
CA SER A 170 6.80 -3.71 -9.02
C SER A 170 6.04 -5.02 -8.73
N THR A 171 4.95 -4.94 -7.97
CA THR A 171 4.09 -6.10 -7.68
C THR A 171 3.49 -6.70 -8.95
N ALA A 172 3.04 -5.88 -9.90
CA ALA A 172 2.49 -6.32 -11.18
C ALA A 172 3.53 -7.10 -12.00
N LEU A 173 4.74 -6.57 -12.14
CA LEU A 173 5.84 -7.24 -12.86
C LEU A 173 6.23 -8.57 -12.20
N VAL A 174 6.31 -8.59 -10.87
CA VAL A 174 6.58 -9.82 -10.13
C VAL A 174 5.43 -10.81 -10.23
N THR A 175 4.17 -10.35 -10.22
CA THR A 175 3.00 -11.22 -10.39
C THR A 175 2.99 -11.86 -11.77
N ALA A 176 3.34 -11.11 -12.82
CA ALA A 176 3.52 -11.64 -14.17
C ALA A 176 4.66 -12.68 -14.24
N LEU A 177 5.74 -12.49 -13.48
CA LEU A 177 6.79 -13.51 -13.36
C LEU A 177 6.30 -14.75 -12.60
N ILE A 178 5.59 -14.56 -11.49
CA ILE A 178 5.02 -15.66 -10.69
C ILE A 178 4.01 -16.47 -11.51
N SER A 179 3.22 -15.84 -12.38
CA SER A 179 2.22 -16.53 -13.18
C SER A 179 2.82 -17.46 -14.24
N SER A 180 4.09 -17.25 -14.64
CA SER A 180 4.83 -18.22 -15.46
C SER A 180 5.04 -19.58 -14.77
N TYR A 181 4.85 -19.66 -13.45
CA TYR A 181 4.90 -20.90 -12.67
C TYR A 181 3.51 -21.53 -12.44
N GLY A 182 2.45 -21.02 -13.09
CA GLY A 182 1.10 -21.59 -13.05
C GLY A 182 0.14 -20.90 -12.07
N GLN A 183 -1.16 -21.22 -12.18
CA GLN A 183 -2.22 -20.58 -11.40
C GLN A 183 -2.10 -20.83 -9.89
N ALA A 184 -1.65 -22.03 -9.49
CA ALA A 184 -1.38 -22.35 -8.09
C ALA A 184 -0.32 -21.42 -7.49
N ALA A 185 0.68 -21.00 -8.27
CA ALA A 185 1.70 -20.05 -7.84
C ALA A 185 1.15 -18.64 -7.61
N VAL A 186 0.26 -18.17 -8.49
CA VAL A 186 -0.42 -16.86 -8.35
C VAL A 186 -1.32 -16.87 -7.11
N ALA A 187 -2.11 -17.93 -6.94
CA ALA A 187 -2.95 -18.10 -5.76
C ALA A 187 -2.12 -18.14 -4.47
N ALA A 188 -1.01 -18.87 -4.48
CA ALA A 188 -0.08 -18.96 -3.36
C ALA A 188 0.56 -17.61 -3.02
N TYR A 189 1.01 -16.86 -4.02
CA TYR A 189 1.61 -15.53 -3.84
C TYR A 189 0.61 -14.54 -3.23
N GLY A 190 -0.63 -14.55 -3.70
CA GLY A 190 -1.71 -13.73 -3.13
C GLY A 190 -2.04 -14.12 -1.68
N LEU A 191 -2.12 -15.42 -1.39
CA LEU A 191 -2.40 -15.93 -0.04
C LEU A 191 -1.26 -15.58 0.94
N ALA A 192 -0.02 -15.92 0.59
CA ALA A 192 1.15 -15.60 1.42
C ALA A 192 1.33 -14.09 1.60
N GLY A 193 1.08 -13.29 0.55
CA GLY A 193 1.14 -11.83 0.61
C GLY A 193 0.17 -11.21 1.63
N ARG A 194 -1.03 -11.79 1.82
CA ARG A 194 -1.98 -11.34 2.86
C ARG A 194 -1.45 -11.60 4.27
N LEU A 195 -0.88 -12.78 4.51
CA LEU A 195 -0.26 -13.12 5.80
C LEU A 195 0.98 -12.26 6.06
N GLU A 196 1.80 -12.05 5.04
CA GLU A 196 2.97 -11.17 5.07
C GLU A 196 2.59 -9.73 5.45
N ALA A 197 1.51 -9.18 4.88
CA ALA A 197 1.03 -7.83 5.19
C ALA A 197 0.75 -7.63 6.69
N PHE A 198 0.16 -8.62 7.36
CA PHE A 198 -0.06 -8.59 8.82
C PHE A 198 1.24 -8.58 9.62
N ILE A 199 2.27 -9.27 9.13
CA ILE A 199 3.55 -9.40 9.84
C ILE A 199 4.39 -8.14 9.70
N ILE A 200 4.42 -7.57 8.49
CA ILE A 200 5.22 -6.36 8.21
C ILE A 200 4.57 -5.08 8.73
N VAL A 201 3.28 -5.09 9.11
CA VAL A 201 2.59 -3.89 9.61
C VAL A 201 3.28 -3.28 10.83
N ILE A 202 3.83 -4.11 11.72
CA ILE A 202 4.57 -3.67 12.91
C ILE A 202 5.86 -2.92 12.51
N LEU A 203 6.55 -3.40 11.48
CA LEU A 203 7.76 -2.77 10.95
C LEU A 203 7.44 -1.41 10.32
N MET A 204 6.34 -1.34 9.55
CA MET A 204 5.87 -0.10 8.93
C MET A 204 5.41 0.91 10.00
N ALA A 205 4.70 0.45 11.02
CA ALA A 205 4.24 1.28 12.13
C ALA A 205 5.42 1.93 12.88
N LEU A 206 6.48 1.16 13.15
CA LEU A 206 7.69 1.71 13.77
C LEU A 206 8.38 2.75 12.87
N GLY A 207 8.49 2.49 11.56
CA GLY A 207 9.01 3.47 10.60
C GLY A 207 8.21 4.78 10.60
N GLY A 208 6.88 4.70 10.69
CA GLY A 208 6.00 5.86 10.85
C GLY A 208 6.22 6.60 12.17
N ALA A 209 6.35 5.88 13.29
CA ALA A 209 6.59 6.44 14.63
C ALA A 209 7.95 7.13 14.76
N MET A 210 8.95 6.73 13.96
CA MET A 210 10.27 7.35 13.95
C MET A 210 10.24 8.80 13.44
N SER A 211 9.32 9.16 12.55
CA SER A 211 9.24 10.53 12.01
C SER A 211 8.99 11.58 13.11
N PRO A 212 7.91 11.51 13.91
CA PRO A 212 7.68 12.46 15.00
C PRO A 212 8.76 12.36 16.11
N TYR A 213 9.24 11.15 16.43
CA TYR A 213 10.31 10.98 17.42
C TYR A 213 11.59 11.72 17.01
N VAL A 214 12.01 11.55 15.77
CA VAL A 214 13.21 12.23 15.23
C VAL A 214 12.98 13.72 15.14
N GLY A 215 11.83 14.17 14.62
CA GLY A 215 11.53 15.59 14.49
C GLY A 215 11.56 16.33 15.83
N GLN A 216 10.95 15.76 16.88
CA GLN A 216 10.93 16.35 18.22
C GLN A 216 12.32 16.42 18.86
N ASN A 217 13.07 15.31 18.84
CA ASN A 217 14.38 15.27 19.50
C ASN A 217 15.45 16.04 18.71
N PHE A 218 15.38 16.04 17.38
CA PHE A 218 16.27 16.83 16.52
C PHE A 218 16.02 18.33 16.69
N GLY A 219 14.75 18.77 16.70
CA GLY A 219 14.39 20.15 16.99
C GLY A 219 14.79 20.60 18.39
N ALA A 220 14.74 19.70 19.38
CA ALA A 220 15.18 19.96 20.76
C ALA A 220 16.69 19.80 20.98
N LYS A 221 17.49 19.56 19.93
CA LYS A 221 18.94 19.28 19.98
C LYS A 221 19.34 18.12 20.93
N ARG A 222 18.42 17.17 21.20
CA ARG A 222 18.66 15.98 22.03
C ARG A 222 19.21 14.83 21.19
N PHE A 223 20.44 15.00 20.69
CA PHE A 223 21.09 14.03 19.79
C PHE A 223 21.37 12.68 20.47
N ASP A 224 21.59 12.68 21.79
CA ASP A 224 21.68 11.49 22.64
C ASP A 224 20.41 10.62 22.53
N ARG A 225 19.23 11.24 22.63
CA ARG A 225 17.95 10.54 22.50
C ARG A 225 17.70 10.06 21.09
N LEU A 226 18.18 10.77 20.07
CA LEU A 226 18.09 10.32 18.68
C LEU A 226 18.87 9.04 18.45
N GLU A 227 20.11 8.98 18.93
CA GLU A 227 20.96 7.79 18.79
C GLU A 227 20.40 6.60 19.59
N GLN A 228 19.93 6.84 20.81
CA GLN A 228 19.27 5.81 21.62
C GLN A 228 18.01 5.27 20.95
N GLY A 229 17.13 6.16 20.46
CA GLY A 229 15.89 5.77 19.79
C GLY A 229 16.14 5.02 18.49
N PHE A 230 17.08 5.49 17.66
CA PHE A 230 17.46 4.82 16.43
C PHE A 230 18.05 3.42 16.70
N THR A 231 18.93 3.31 17.70
CA THR A 231 19.53 2.03 18.10
C THR A 231 18.50 1.05 18.66
N PHE A 232 17.60 1.54 19.52
CA PHE A 232 16.49 0.73 20.05
C PHE A 232 15.61 0.20 18.91
N SER A 233 15.17 1.08 18.01
CA SER A 233 14.32 0.72 16.88
C SER A 233 15.00 -0.29 15.96
N MET A 234 16.29 -0.12 15.65
CA MET A 234 17.05 -1.11 14.87
C MET A 234 17.12 -2.47 15.57
N ARG A 235 17.44 -2.50 16.86
CA ARG A 235 17.48 -3.77 17.63
C ARG A 235 16.12 -4.44 17.64
N PHE A 236 15.06 -3.67 17.86
CA PHE A 236 13.69 -4.17 17.86
C PHE A 236 13.33 -4.82 16.52
N VAL A 237 13.54 -4.16 15.37
CA VAL A 237 13.15 -4.74 14.08
C VAL A 237 13.96 -5.98 13.72
N LEU A 238 15.24 -6.04 14.11
CA LEU A 238 16.07 -7.23 13.89
C LEU A 238 15.61 -8.40 14.77
N LEU A 239 15.35 -8.17 16.06
CA LEU A 239 14.82 -9.20 16.96
C LEU A 239 13.42 -9.66 16.55
N TYR A 240 12.56 -8.72 16.17
CA TYR A 240 11.23 -9.02 15.65
C TYR A 240 11.32 -9.85 14.37
N SER A 241 12.26 -9.55 13.47
CA SER A 241 12.45 -10.36 12.26
C SER A 241 12.89 -11.79 12.57
N LEU A 242 13.75 -11.99 13.59
CA LEU A 242 14.13 -13.32 14.05
C LEU A 242 12.92 -14.06 14.64
N PHE A 243 12.08 -13.37 15.42
CA PHE A 243 10.81 -13.92 15.87
C PHE A 243 9.92 -14.33 14.69
N CYS A 244 9.78 -13.49 13.65
CA CYS A 244 8.99 -13.83 12.46
C CYS A 244 9.51 -15.08 11.75
N ILE A 245 10.82 -15.22 11.60
CA ILE A 245 11.44 -16.41 10.99
C ILE A 245 11.04 -17.66 11.78
N VAL A 246 11.24 -17.67 13.09
CA VAL A 246 10.91 -18.83 13.95
C VAL A 246 9.40 -19.09 13.95
N PHE A 247 8.59 -18.04 14.12
CA PHE A 247 7.14 -18.14 14.18
C PHE A 247 6.57 -18.71 12.88
N LEU A 248 6.96 -18.19 11.72
CA LEU A 248 6.48 -18.68 10.44
C LEU A 248 7.03 -20.07 10.11
N TYR A 249 8.26 -20.38 10.49
CA TYR A 249 8.80 -21.73 10.34
C TYR A 249 7.92 -22.78 11.04
N LEU A 250 7.43 -22.46 12.23
CA LEU A 250 6.60 -23.37 13.02
C LEU A 250 5.11 -23.34 12.65
N THR A 251 4.58 -22.20 12.18
CA THR A 251 3.13 -21.99 12.06
C THR A 251 2.61 -21.76 10.65
N ALA A 252 3.47 -21.55 9.64
CA ALA A 252 3.02 -21.21 8.28
C ALA A 252 2.00 -22.20 7.71
N GLU A 253 2.25 -23.50 7.82
CA GLU A 253 1.35 -24.53 7.28
C GLU A 253 -0.01 -24.55 7.98
N PHE A 254 -0.03 -24.36 9.30
CA PHE A 254 -1.26 -24.23 10.09
C PHE A 254 -2.10 -23.04 9.62
N PHE A 255 -1.47 -21.87 9.44
CA PHE A 255 -2.18 -20.68 8.97
C PHE A 255 -2.65 -20.81 7.52
N LEU A 256 -1.83 -21.37 6.63
CA LEU A 256 -2.20 -21.59 5.23
C LEU A 256 -3.39 -22.56 5.09
N GLY A 257 -3.44 -23.59 5.94
CA GLY A 257 -4.53 -24.59 5.95
C GLY A 257 -5.91 -24.03 6.30
N PHE A 258 -6.01 -22.85 6.92
CA PHE A 258 -7.29 -22.18 7.12
C PHE A 258 -7.89 -21.61 5.83
N PHE A 259 -7.06 -21.32 4.83
CA PHE A 259 -7.49 -20.60 3.62
C PHE A 259 -7.69 -21.51 2.42
N THR A 260 -6.95 -22.62 2.34
CA THR A 260 -7.06 -23.56 1.22
C THR A 260 -6.69 -24.96 1.67
N SER A 261 -7.28 -25.95 1.01
CA SER A 261 -6.91 -27.37 1.14
C SER A 261 -6.06 -27.87 -0.03
N ASP A 262 -5.73 -27.00 -1.01
CA ASP A 262 -4.89 -27.32 -2.15
C ASP A 262 -3.41 -27.48 -1.70
N PRO A 263 -2.84 -28.71 -1.76
CA PRO A 263 -1.48 -28.96 -1.29
C PRO A 263 -0.41 -28.22 -2.09
N GLU A 264 -0.64 -27.95 -3.38
CA GLU A 264 0.32 -27.26 -4.23
C GLU A 264 0.40 -25.77 -3.86
N VAL A 265 -0.76 -25.13 -3.65
CA VAL A 265 -0.85 -23.75 -3.19
C VAL A 265 -0.19 -23.59 -1.83
N ILE A 266 -0.46 -24.49 -0.88
CA ILE A 266 0.16 -24.47 0.46
C ILE A 266 1.68 -24.60 0.35
N LYS A 267 2.18 -25.54 -0.47
CA LYS A 267 3.61 -25.78 -0.66
C LYS A 267 4.32 -24.54 -1.19
N ILE A 268 3.77 -23.87 -2.21
CA ILE A 268 4.37 -22.66 -2.79
C ILE A 268 4.29 -21.48 -1.81
N ALA A 269 3.13 -21.27 -1.17
CA ALA A 269 2.94 -20.18 -0.21
C ALA A 269 3.89 -20.34 1.00
N LYS A 270 4.11 -21.58 1.45
CA LYS A 270 5.08 -21.89 2.51
C LYS A 270 6.49 -21.49 2.11
N ILE A 271 6.90 -21.71 0.85
CA ILE A 271 8.23 -21.25 0.38
C ILE A 271 8.38 -19.73 0.58
N GLN A 272 7.39 -18.93 0.17
CA GLN A 272 7.43 -17.48 0.38
C GLN A 272 7.56 -17.12 1.86
N LEU A 273 6.71 -17.71 2.70
CA LEU A 273 6.69 -17.45 4.14
C LEU A 273 7.93 -17.93 4.90
N LEU A 274 8.76 -18.80 4.31
CA LEU A 274 10.03 -19.22 4.89
C LEU A 274 11.23 -18.40 4.39
N TYR A 275 11.15 -17.87 3.17
CA TYR A 275 12.26 -17.12 2.55
C TYR A 275 12.18 -15.63 2.86
N CYS A 276 11.03 -14.98 2.62
CA CYS A 276 10.89 -13.53 2.75
C CYS A 276 11.21 -12.98 4.15
N PRO A 277 10.93 -13.67 5.28
CA PRO A 277 11.22 -13.15 6.61
C PRO A 277 12.69 -12.82 6.88
N TRP A 278 13.62 -13.45 6.17
CA TRP A 278 15.05 -13.14 6.26
C TRP A 278 15.38 -11.70 5.78
N GLY A 279 14.50 -11.08 5.00
CA GLY A 279 14.61 -9.68 4.60
C GLY A 279 13.86 -8.70 5.51
N TYR A 280 12.98 -9.16 6.41
CA TYR A 280 12.07 -8.28 7.14
C TYR A 280 12.79 -7.32 8.10
N GLY A 281 13.86 -7.76 8.75
CA GLY A 281 14.64 -6.89 9.63
C GLY A 281 15.20 -5.68 8.87
N PHE A 282 15.73 -5.92 7.68
CA PHE A 282 16.29 -4.86 6.82
C PHE A 282 15.21 -3.99 6.17
N LEU A 283 14.05 -4.56 5.86
CA LEU A 283 12.87 -3.80 5.48
C LEU A 283 12.46 -2.81 6.60
N GLY A 284 12.44 -3.28 7.86
CA GLY A 284 12.19 -2.45 9.03
C GLY A 284 13.25 -1.36 9.23
N VAL A 285 14.52 -1.69 9.06
CA VAL A 285 15.62 -0.71 9.09
C VAL A 285 15.43 0.37 8.02
N ALA A 286 15.10 -0.01 6.79
CA ALA A 286 14.83 0.94 5.72
C ALA A 286 13.63 1.84 6.06
N ALA A 287 12.57 1.29 6.67
CA ALA A 287 11.41 2.07 7.13
C ALA A 287 11.76 3.08 8.23
N ILE A 288 12.59 2.69 9.22
CA ILE A 288 13.12 3.58 10.26
C ILE A 288 13.93 4.73 9.64
N CYS A 289 14.82 4.41 8.70
CA CYS A 289 15.63 5.41 8.00
C CYS A 289 14.75 6.38 7.21
N ASN A 290 13.76 5.87 6.47
CA ASN A 290 12.80 6.67 5.71
C ASN A 290 12.02 7.65 6.60
N GLY A 291 11.52 7.17 7.74
CA GLY A 291 10.85 8.03 8.73
C GLY A 291 11.78 9.14 9.24
N SER A 292 13.04 8.80 9.48
CA SER A 292 14.06 9.76 9.96
C SER A 292 14.42 10.81 8.90
N PHE A 293 14.62 10.40 7.64
CA PHE A 293 14.90 11.30 6.52
C PHE A 293 13.79 12.34 6.31
N ASN A 294 12.54 11.89 6.37
CA ASN A 294 11.38 12.76 6.27
C ASN A 294 11.34 13.77 7.43
N ALA A 295 11.66 13.33 8.66
CA ALA A 295 11.72 14.20 9.83
C ALA A 295 12.84 15.25 9.77
N PHE A 296 13.97 14.93 9.12
CA PHE A 296 15.03 15.90 8.84
C PHE A 296 14.69 16.88 7.69
N GLY A 297 13.51 16.78 7.07
CA GLY A 297 13.14 17.59 5.91
C GLY A 297 13.89 17.20 4.64
N LYS A 298 14.41 15.97 4.55
CA LYS A 298 15.15 15.43 3.40
C LYS A 298 14.44 14.20 2.82
N PRO A 299 13.32 14.36 2.08
CA PRO A 299 12.54 13.23 1.58
C PRO A 299 13.18 12.48 0.39
N LEU A 300 14.12 13.11 -0.33
CA LEU A 300 14.75 12.53 -1.52
C LEU A 300 15.49 11.20 -1.22
N PRO A 301 16.35 11.09 -0.18
CA PRO A 301 16.93 9.81 0.22
C PRO A 301 15.91 8.68 0.42
N ALA A 302 14.79 8.96 1.10
CA ALA A 302 13.74 7.96 1.38
C ALA A 302 13.06 7.49 0.08
N MET A 303 12.77 8.43 -0.82
CA MET A 303 12.23 8.14 -2.14
C MET A 303 13.22 7.30 -2.96
N THR A 304 14.50 7.71 -3.05
CA THR A 304 15.53 6.99 -3.80
C THR A 304 15.69 5.56 -3.31
N ILE A 305 15.77 5.32 -2.00
CA ILE A 305 15.88 3.97 -1.44
C ILE A 305 14.66 3.13 -1.78
N SER A 306 13.46 3.70 -1.64
CA SER A 306 12.21 2.97 -1.90
C SER A 306 12.09 2.55 -3.37
N ILE A 307 12.37 3.48 -4.30
CA ILE A 307 12.32 3.23 -5.75
C ILE A 307 13.39 2.25 -6.18
N ALA A 308 14.63 2.47 -5.72
CA ALA A 308 15.74 1.60 -6.07
C ALA A 308 15.47 0.17 -5.59
N ARG A 309 15.00 0.00 -4.35
CA ARG A 309 14.64 -1.31 -3.80
C ARG A 309 13.60 -2.02 -4.64
N THR A 310 12.46 -1.38 -4.93
CA THR A 310 11.31 -2.07 -5.54
C THR A 310 11.45 -2.29 -7.04
N LEU A 311 11.94 -1.30 -7.79
CA LEU A 311 11.98 -1.39 -9.27
C LEU A 311 13.38 -1.69 -9.80
N ILE A 312 14.41 -1.02 -9.29
CA ILE A 312 15.77 -1.11 -9.88
C ILE A 312 16.48 -2.39 -9.43
N VAL A 313 16.22 -2.83 -8.20
CA VAL A 313 16.90 -3.99 -7.60
C VAL A 313 15.98 -5.20 -7.61
N TYR A 314 14.84 -5.14 -6.93
CA TYR A 314 13.98 -6.32 -6.74
C TYR A 314 13.52 -6.93 -8.06
N VAL A 315 12.93 -6.14 -8.97
CA VAL A 315 12.40 -6.68 -10.23
C VAL A 315 13.48 -7.35 -11.08
N PRO A 316 14.60 -6.70 -11.47
CA PRO A 316 15.65 -7.38 -12.24
C PRO A 316 16.25 -8.60 -11.52
N MET A 317 16.49 -8.52 -10.21
CA MET A 317 16.99 -9.65 -9.45
C MET A 317 15.98 -10.80 -9.39
N ALA A 318 14.68 -10.51 -9.34
CA ALA A 318 13.64 -11.52 -9.34
C ALA A 318 13.65 -12.32 -10.64
N TYR A 319 13.67 -11.64 -11.80
CA TYR A 319 13.81 -12.31 -13.10
C TYR A 319 15.12 -13.10 -13.21
N TRP A 320 16.23 -12.53 -12.74
CA TRP A 320 17.52 -13.20 -12.82
C TRP A 320 17.61 -14.43 -11.92
N PHE A 321 17.27 -14.33 -10.64
CA PHE A 321 17.30 -15.48 -9.72
C PHE A 321 16.22 -16.51 -10.04
N ALA A 322 15.07 -16.09 -10.57
CA ALA A 322 14.04 -17.00 -11.06
C ALA A 322 14.57 -17.92 -12.18
N SER A 323 15.42 -17.40 -13.05
CA SER A 323 16.07 -18.19 -14.11
C SER A 323 17.06 -19.24 -13.59
N LEU A 324 17.58 -19.08 -12.37
CA LEU A 324 18.59 -19.97 -11.77
C LEU A 324 17.99 -21.03 -10.86
N ILE A 325 17.06 -20.63 -9.99
CA ILE A 325 16.52 -21.49 -8.91
C ILE A 325 14.98 -21.55 -8.90
N GLY A 326 14.34 -21.18 -10.01
CA GLY A 326 12.89 -21.19 -10.16
C GLY A 326 12.19 -20.18 -9.25
N ILE A 327 10.94 -20.46 -8.87
CA ILE A 327 10.12 -19.55 -8.07
C ILE A 327 10.77 -19.08 -6.75
N ARG A 328 11.65 -19.90 -6.15
CA ARG A 328 12.42 -19.54 -4.96
C ARG A 328 13.28 -18.29 -5.20
N GLY A 329 13.77 -18.12 -6.42
CA GLY A 329 14.58 -16.99 -6.84
C GLY A 329 13.87 -15.65 -6.71
N VAL A 330 12.55 -15.62 -6.94
CA VAL A 330 11.72 -14.43 -6.73
C VAL A 330 11.79 -13.99 -5.27
N PHE A 331 11.62 -14.92 -4.33
CA PHE A 331 11.65 -14.60 -2.89
C PHE A 331 13.06 -14.28 -2.39
N VAL A 332 14.09 -14.97 -2.90
CA VAL A 332 15.49 -14.63 -2.60
C VAL A 332 15.83 -13.22 -3.08
N ALA A 333 15.33 -12.81 -4.25
CA ALA A 333 15.53 -11.46 -4.76
C ALA A 333 14.87 -10.40 -3.85
N GLN A 334 13.67 -10.68 -3.30
CA GLN A 334 13.02 -9.79 -2.34
C GLN A 334 13.86 -9.62 -1.07
N VAL A 335 14.42 -10.73 -0.54
CA VAL A 335 15.33 -10.70 0.62
C VAL A 335 16.57 -9.86 0.31
N ALA A 336 17.23 -10.10 -0.83
CA ALA A 336 18.42 -9.37 -1.23
C ALA A 336 18.15 -7.87 -1.41
N ALA A 337 17.03 -7.51 -2.05
CA ALA A 337 16.63 -6.12 -2.23
C ALA A 337 16.38 -5.42 -0.88
N ASN A 338 15.72 -6.10 0.06
CA ASN A 338 15.49 -5.56 1.40
C ASN A 338 16.80 -5.36 2.17
N ILE A 339 17.72 -6.34 2.13
CA ILE A 339 19.04 -6.24 2.75
C ILE A 339 19.80 -5.03 2.21
N LEU A 340 19.87 -4.89 0.89
CA LEU A 340 20.54 -3.77 0.25
C LEU A 340 19.92 -2.43 0.67
N ALA A 341 18.59 -2.33 0.67
CA ALA A 341 17.88 -1.12 1.09
C ALA A 341 18.16 -0.75 2.55
N GLY A 342 18.18 -1.74 3.45
CA GLY A 342 18.50 -1.52 4.86
C GLY A 342 19.94 -1.04 5.07
N ILE A 343 20.91 -1.66 4.39
CA ILE A 343 22.33 -1.28 4.45
C ILE A 343 22.54 0.14 3.92
N VAL A 344 22.02 0.43 2.72
CA VAL A 344 22.10 1.77 2.12
C VAL A 344 21.41 2.81 3.01
N GLY A 345 20.26 2.47 3.59
CA GLY A 345 19.53 3.31 4.55
C GLY A 345 20.38 3.69 5.76
N ILE A 346 21.04 2.72 6.41
CA ILE A 346 21.92 2.98 7.55
C ILE A 346 23.10 3.88 7.15
N ILE A 347 23.76 3.58 6.03
CA ILE A 347 24.92 4.36 5.57
C ILE A 347 24.50 5.82 5.34
N TRP A 348 23.41 6.02 4.60
CA TRP A 348 22.93 7.36 4.28
C TRP A 348 22.42 8.11 5.52
N TYR A 349 21.75 7.42 6.44
CA TYR A 349 21.35 7.99 7.73
C TYR A 349 22.56 8.49 8.52
N LYS A 350 23.61 7.66 8.66
CA LYS A 350 24.83 8.06 9.40
C LYS A 350 25.52 9.26 8.77
N LEU A 351 25.63 9.29 7.44
CA LEU A 351 26.23 10.41 6.71
C LEU A 351 25.43 11.70 6.91
N LEU A 352 24.11 11.64 6.71
CA LEU A 352 23.23 12.79 6.85
C LEU A 352 23.18 13.30 8.29
N PHE A 353 23.06 12.38 9.26
CA PHE A 353 23.02 12.73 10.68
C PHE A 353 24.30 13.46 11.11
N LYS A 354 25.48 12.97 10.69
CA LYS A 354 26.76 13.64 10.97
C LYS A 354 26.85 15.03 10.35
N GLN A 355 26.36 15.21 9.12
CA GLN A 355 26.32 16.53 8.46
C GLN A 355 25.43 17.50 9.24
N LEU A 356 24.24 17.06 9.64
CA LEU A 356 23.25 17.88 10.32
C LEU A 356 23.64 18.19 11.77
N SER A 357 24.21 17.22 12.50
CA SER A 357 24.70 17.46 13.86
C SER A 357 25.81 18.50 13.89
N ASN A 358 26.75 18.42 12.93
CA ASN A 358 27.86 19.36 12.85
C ASN A 358 27.42 20.79 12.49
N GLN A 359 26.34 20.94 11.71
CA GLN A 359 25.78 22.25 11.36
C GLN A 359 25.01 22.90 12.52
N ASN A 360 24.41 22.11 13.41
CA ASN A 360 23.58 22.60 14.52
C ASN A 360 24.33 22.78 15.86
N ILE A 361 25.62 22.42 15.90
CA ILE A 361 26.56 22.66 17.01
C ILE A 361 27.19 24.07 16.91
N VAL A 362 27.12 24.71 15.74
CA VAL A 362 27.37 26.16 15.56
C VAL A 362 26.06 26.90 15.78
#